data_AF-A0A836YIW7-F1
#
_entry.id   AF-A0A836YIW7-F1
#
_cell.length_a   1.000
_cell.length_b   1.000
_cell.length_c   1.000
_cell.angle_alpha   90.00
_cell.angle_beta   90.00
_cell.angle_gamma   90.00
#
_symmetry.space_group_name_H-M   'P 1'
#
loop_
_entity.id
_entity.type
_entity.pdbx_description
1 polymer ?
#
loop_
_entity_poly.entity_id
_entity_poly.type
_entity_poly.pdbx_seq_one_letter_code
_entity_poly.pdbx_strand_id
1 'polypeptide(L)'
;MAKVTCMVYSGLGGSILVCLLGLATVGFFISTYYYRRMCLRDETRPPLVFFFDLLKMVTAGLVSSLVNYTFTAKVAWAASGITVHHRPIEGIGWYGAVSFVDAFIGTPLSIAVGRLVNRACQLFDNRMRGPSPWKDTIHQNIIYGKYSDEHDSTCDYRDSAPPVRWVWWYSQTVTWTWACVLGEALSGLTVLHSFLLLKSAWNPVAWIAVIISFWDVDCLLKQYVVVMVGHVVLSYLRLALIDSFNKYTERASAWLPS
;
A
#
# COMPACT_ATOMS: atom_id res chain seq x y z
N MET A 1 -34.12 17.95 -8.81
CA MET A 1 -32.65 17.97 -8.56
C MET A 1 -32.08 16.64 -9.01
N ALA A 2 -31.11 16.63 -9.92
CA ALA A 2 -30.41 15.41 -10.27
C ALA A 2 -29.69 14.90 -9.01
N LYS A 3 -30.01 13.67 -8.56
CA LYS A 3 -29.26 13.01 -7.48
C LYS A 3 -27.82 12.87 -7.96
N VAL A 4 -26.92 13.70 -7.44
CA VAL A 4 -25.49 13.55 -7.69
C VAL A 4 -25.08 12.21 -7.10
N THR A 5 -24.66 11.28 -7.95
CA THR A 5 -24.19 9.95 -7.54
C THR A 5 -23.03 10.12 -6.56
N CYS A 6 -23.07 9.44 -5.42
CA CYS A 6 -22.05 9.57 -4.38
C CYS A 6 -20.67 9.20 -4.93
N MET A 7 -19.77 10.18 -5.03
CA MET A 7 -18.41 10.03 -5.56
C MET A 7 -17.38 10.36 -4.49
N VAL A 8 -16.33 9.54 -4.42
CA VAL A 8 -15.25 9.72 -3.44
C VAL A 8 -14.48 10.99 -3.75
N TYR A 9 -14.06 11.69 -2.69
CA TYR A 9 -13.27 12.93 -2.78
C TYR A 9 -13.96 14.09 -3.53
N SER A 10 -15.29 14.07 -3.65
CA SER A 10 -16.03 15.16 -4.28
C SER A 10 -16.41 16.27 -3.27
N GLY A 11 -16.26 17.53 -3.70
CA GLY A 11 -16.60 18.73 -2.91
C GLY A 11 -15.70 18.96 -1.68
N LEU A 12 -16.16 19.84 -0.78
CA LEU A 12 -15.46 20.20 0.47
C LEU A 12 -15.28 18.98 1.41
N GLY A 13 -16.23 18.03 1.39
CA GLY A 13 -16.10 16.79 2.15
C GLY A 13 -14.90 15.96 1.70
N GLY A 14 -14.63 15.93 0.39
CA GLY A 14 -13.50 15.22 -0.18
C GLY A 14 -12.14 15.75 0.26
N SER A 15 -11.95 17.08 0.28
CA SER A 15 -10.68 17.67 0.73
C SER A 15 -10.43 17.43 2.21
N ILE A 16 -11.47 17.54 3.05
CA ILE A 16 -11.39 17.19 4.49
C ILE A 16 -10.99 15.73 4.67
N LEU A 17 -11.58 14.82 3.90
CA LEU A 17 -11.28 13.39 3.93
C LEU A 17 -9.83 13.09 3.54
N VAL A 18 -9.27 13.74 2.51
CA VAL A 18 -7.85 13.59 2.15
C VAL A 18 -6.93 14.07 3.28
N CYS A 19 -7.23 15.20 3.91
CA CYS A 19 -6.45 15.70 5.04
C CYS A 19 -6.49 14.75 6.24
N LEU A 20 -7.69 14.26 6.60
CA LEU A 20 -7.86 13.30 7.67
C LEU A 20 -7.15 11.98 7.37
N LEU A 21 -7.20 11.50 6.14
CA LEU A 21 -6.49 10.30 5.69
C LEU A 21 -4.97 10.46 5.84
N GLY A 22 -4.44 11.63 5.48
CA GLY A 22 -3.03 11.98 5.69
C GLY A 22 -2.64 11.93 7.17
N LEU A 23 -3.43 12.56 8.04
CA LEU A 23 -3.20 12.55 9.49
C LEU A 23 -3.27 11.13 10.07
N ALA A 24 -4.27 10.34 9.68
CA ALA A 24 -4.41 8.96 10.11
C ALA A 24 -3.22 8.09 9.69
N THR A 25 -2.74 8.29 8.46
CA THR A 25 -1.56 7.58 7.92
C THR A 25 -0.30 7.93 8.71
N VAL A 26 -0.05 9.21 8.95
CA VAL A 26 1.10 9.67 9.75
C VAL A 26 1.01 9.12 11.18
N GLY A 27 -0.15 9.23 11.81
CA GLY A 27 -0.39 8.70 13.16
C GLY A 27 -0.14 7.20 13.25
N PHE A 28 -0.58 6.43 12.26
CA PHE A 28 -0.36 4.99 12.17
C PHE A 28 1.12 4.60 12.05
N PHE A 29 1.89 5.29 11.22
CA PHE A 29 3.32 5.00 11.09
C PHE A 29 4.09 5.37 12.36
N ILE A 30 3.74 6.50 12.98
CA ILE A 30 4.33 6.92 14.26
C ILE A 30 3.99 5.90 15.35
N SER A 31 2.73 5.48 15.49
CA SER A 31 2.33 4.51 16.50
C SER A 31 3.00 3.15 16.29
N THR A 32 3.09 2.68 15.05
CA THR A 32 3.78 1.43 14.69
C THR A 32 5.27 1.49 15.07
N TYR A 33 5.93 2.62 14.83
CA TYR A 33 7.32 2.82 15.21
C TYR A 33 7.53 2.79 16.71
N TYR A 34 6.74 3.55 17.47
CA TYR A 34 6.82 3.54 18.93
C TYR A 34 6.51 2.17 19.51
N TYR A 35 5.52 1.47 18.96
CA TYR A 35 5.20 0.10 19.37
C TYR A 35 6.38 -0.85 19.15
N ARG A 36 6.99 -0.83 17.95
CA ARG A 36 8.16 -1.69 17.66
C ARG A 36 9.37 -1.33 18.52
N ARG A 37 9.62 -0.04 18.76
CA ARG A 37 10.78 0.42 19.53
C ARG A 37 10.63 0.25 21.03
N MET A 38 9.45 0.49 21.59
CA MET A 38 9.20 0.48 23.04
C MET A 38 8.68 -0.87 23.55
N CYS A 39 7.83 -1.56 22.78
CA CYS A 39 7.17 -2.78 23.23
C CYS A 39 7.89 -4.05 22.73
N LEU A 40 8.34 -4.08 21.47
CA LEU A 40 9.00 -5.25 20.89
C LEU A 40 10.54 -5.19 20.98
N ARG A 41 11.14 -3.99 21.13
CA ARG A 41 12.60 -3.74 21.17
C ARG A 41 13.40 -4.16 19.93
N ASP A 42 12.73 -4.46 18.82
CA ASP A 42 13.34 -4.91 17.56
C ASP A 42 13.79 -3.76 16.64
N GLU A 43 13.37 -2.52 16.90
CA GLU A 43 13.69 -1.37 16.04
C GLU A 43 14.91 -0.60 16.56
N THR A 44 16.08 -0.90 16.00
CA THR A 44 17.39 -0.33 16.35
C THR A 44 17.83 0.81 15.42
N ARG A 45 17.14 1.02 14.27
CA ARG A 45 17.59 1.96 13.23
C ARG A 45 17.57 3.42 13.69
N PRO A 46 18.46 4.28 13.16
CA PRO A 46 18.47 5.71 13.47
C PRO A 46 17.12 6.37 13.16
N PRO A 47 16.67 7.35 13.97
CA PRO A 47 15.41 8.09 13.74
C PRO A 47 15.31 8.72 12.34
N LEU A 48 16.46 9.09 11.75
CA LEU A 48 16.53 9.64 10.40
C LEU A 48 16.05 8.64 9.33
N VAL A 49 16.41 7.35 9.46
CA VAL A 49 15.96 6.29 8.54
C VAL A 49 14.45 6.12 8.63
N PHE A 50 13.92 6.16 9.85
CA PHE A 50 12.48 6.11 10.08
C PHE A 50 11.75 7.30 9.44
N PHE A 51 12.27 8.52 9.61
CA PHE A 51 11.70 9.71 9.00
C PHE A 51 11.67 9.58 7.46
N PHE A 52 12.76 9.08 6.87
CA PHE A 52 12.84 8.85 5.43
C PHE A 52 11.90 7.74 4.96
N ASP A 53 11.73 6.67 5.74
CA ASP A 53 10.74 5.63 5.48
C ASP A 53 9.30 6.16 5.57
N LEU A 54 9.00 7.02 6.54
CA LEU A 54 7.70 7.70 6.66
C LEU A 54 7.43 8.55 5.42
N LEU A 55 8.39 9.42 5.03
CA LEU A 55 8.25 10.30 3.88
C LEU A 55 8.08 9.51 2.57
N LYS A 56 8.81 8.40 2.43
CA LYS A 56 8.67 7.46 1.32
C LYS A 56 7.25 6.87 1.26
N MET A 57 6.75 6.39 2.40
CA MET A 57 5.43 5.75 2.47
C MET A 57 4.29 6.75 2.22
N VAL A 58 4.43 7.99 2.71
CA VAL A 58 3.48 9.07 2.43
C VAL A 58 3.48 9.41 0.93
N THR A 59 4.66 9.57 0.32
CA THR A 59 4.77 9.84 -1.12
C THR A 59 4.15 8.73 -1.96
N ALA A 60 4.53 7.47 -1.68
CA ALA A 60 3.98 6.32 -2.37
C ALA A 60 2.45 6.22 -2.18
N GLY A 61 1.96 6.40 -0.96
CA GLY A 61 0.52 6.37 -0.64
C GLY A 61 -0.28 7.47 -1.34
N LEU A 62 0.28 8.68 -1.46
CA LEU A 62 -0.35 9.78 -2.21
C LEU A 62 -0.49 9.43 -3.71
N VAL A 63 0.58 8.95 -4.33
CA VAL A 63 0.55 8.55 -5.75
C VAL A 63 -0.38 7.35 -5.97
N SER A 64 -0.33 6.35 -5.08
CA SER A 64 -1.23 5.18 -5.05
C SER A 64 -2.70 5.62 -5.03
N SER A 65 -3.03 6.54 -4.12
CA SER A 65 -4.39 7.07 -3.95
C SER A 65 -4.89 7.81 -5.19
N LEU A 66 -4.02 8.55 -5.87
CA LEU A 66 -4.35 9.22 -7.13
C LEU A 66 -4.66 8.21 -8.25
N VAL A 67 -3.88 7.12 -8.34
CA VAL A 67 -4.13 6.05 -9.31
C VAL A 67 -5.48 5.39 -9.03
N ASN A 68 -5.72 5.02 -7.77
CA ASN A 68 -6.97 4.39 -7.34
C ASN A 68 -8.19 5.29 -7.61
N TYR A 69 -8.09 6.58 -7.30
CA TYR A 69 -9.12 7.57 -7.65
C TYR A 69 -9.35 7.64 -9.16
N THR A 70 -8.28 7.66 -9.96
CA THR A 70 -8.38 7.73 -11.43
C THR A 70 -9.12 6.52 -12.01
N PHE A 71 -8.80 5.30 -11.55
CA PHE A 71 -9.50 4.10 -11.96
C PHE A 71 -10.95 4.08 -11.49
N THR A 72 -11.19 4.48 -10.23
CA THR A 72 -12.54 4.63 -9.67
C THR A 72 -13.37 5.59 -10.52
N ALA A 73 -12.82 6.75 -10.90
CA ALA A 73 -13.51 7.73 -11.73
C ALA A 73 -13.85 7.18 -13.12
N LYS A 74 -12.92 6.45 -13.76
CA LYS A 74 -13.17 5.79 -15.04
C LYS A 74 -14.26 4.72 -14.94
N VAL A 75 -14.23 3.88 -13.91
CA VAL A 75 -15.24 2.84 -13.69
C VAL A 75 -16.61 3.46 -13.38
N ALA A 76 -16.66 4.46 -12.50
CA ALA A 76 -17.89 5.16 -12.16
C ALA A 76 -18.51 5.86 -13.38
N TRP A 77 -17.68 6.46 -14.23
CA TRP A 77 -18.14 7.08 -15.48
C TRP A 77 -18.64 6.04 -16.49
N ALA A 78 -17.93 4.93 -16.68
CA ALA A 78 -18.36 3.82 -17.53
C ALA A 78 -19.65 3.14 -17.02
N ALA A 79 -19.86 3.12 -15.71
CA ALA A 79 -21.05 2.59 -15.05
C ALA A 79 -22.25 3.57 -15.06
N SER A 80 -22.07 4.79 -15.59
CA SER A 80 -23.12 5.81 -15.64
C SER A 80 -24.33 5.30 -16.43
N GLY A 81 -25.44 5.03 -15.72
CA GLY A 81 -26.68 4.51 -16.30
C GLY A 81 -26.93 3.02 -16.06
N ILE A 82 -25.98 2.28 -15.49
CA ILE A 82 -26.22 0.90 -15.06
C ILE A 82 -26.93 0.90 -13.71
N THR A 83 -28.06 0.20 -13.64
CA THR A 83 -28.83 0.05 -12.41
C THR A 83 -28.96 -1.42 -12.04
N VAL A 84 -28.88 -1.70 -10.74
CA VAL A 84 -29.22 -2.99 -10.14
C VAL A 84 -30.48 -2.75 -9.30
N HIS A 85 -31.54 -3.53 -9.50
CA HIS A 85 -32.83 -3.29 -8.84
C HIS A 85 -33.29 -1.81 -8.89
N HIS A 86 -33.15 -1.16 -10.05
CA HIS A 86 -33.51 0.25 -10.29
C HIS A 86 -32.72 1.29 -9.48
N ARG A 87 -31.64 0.91 -8.79
CA ARG A 87 -30.71 1.82 -8.12
C ARG A 87 -29.36 1.86 -8.87
N PRO A 88 -28.78 3.05 -9.12
CA PRO A 88 -27.46 3.15 -9.71
C PRO A 88 -26.38 2.67 -8.73
N ILE A 89 -25.30 2.08 -9.24
CA ILE A 89 -24.13 1.78 -8.42
C ILE A 89 -23.34 3.08 -8.23
N GLU A 90 -23.04 3.41 -6.98
CA GLU A 90 -22.38 4.66 -6.60
C GLU A 90 -20.86 4.57 -6.79
N GLY A 91 -20.20 5.70 -7.06
CA GLY A 91 -18.74 5.77 -7.20
C GLY A 91 -18.00 5.35 -5.92
N ILE A 92 -18.59 5.60 -4.75
CA ILE A 92 -18.07 5.10 -3.46
C ILE A 92 -18.06 3.58 -3.36
N GLY A 93 -19.00 2.88 -3.99
CA GLY A 93 -19.02 1.43 -4.05
C GLY A 93 -17.87 0.88 -4.89
N TRP A 94 -17.63 1.49 -6.05
CA TRP A 94 -16.49 1.15 -6.91
C TRP A 94 -15.15 1.40 -6.22
N TYR A 95 -15.02 2.51 -5.51
CA TYR A 95 -13.83 2.80 -4.72
C TYR A 95 -13.57 1.76 -3.62
N GLY A 96 -14.63 1.35 -2.90
CA GLY A 96 -14.54 0.29 -1.90
C GLY A 96 -14.11 -1.04 -2.51
N ALA A 97 -14.62 -1.38 -3.69
CA ALA A 97 -14.21 -2.58 -4.42
C ALA A 97 -12.73 -2.52 -4.86
N VAL A 98 -12.27 -1.40 -5.42
CA VAL A 98 -10.84 -1.23 -5.78
C VAL A 98 -9.96 -1.32 -4.54
N SER A 99 -10.35 -0.65 -3.44
CA SER A 99 -9.60 -0.66 -2.18
C SER A 99 -9.52 -2.07 -1.56
N PHE A 100 -10.59 -2.84 -1.64
CA PHE A 100 -10.60 -4.23 -1.19
C PHE A 100 -9.67 -5.10 -2.05
N VAL A 101 -9.80 -5.03 -3.38
CA VAL A 101 -8.93 -5.78 -4.30
C VAL A 101 -7.46 -5.40 -4.08
N ASP A 102 -7.18 -4.11 -3.88
CA ASP A 102 -5.82 -3.65 -3.60
C ASP A 102 -5.26 -4.21 -2.28
N ALA A 103 -6.06 -4.29 -1.22
CA ALA A 103 -5.58 -4.88 0.03
C ALA A 103 -5.20 -6.36 -0.09
N PHE A 104 -5.96 -7.14 -0.87
CA PHE A 104 -5.76 -8.59 -0.99
C PHE A 104 -4.86 -9.00 -2.16
N ILE A 105 -4.76 -8.19 -3.20
CA ILE A 105 -4.00 -8.50 -4.42
C ILE A 105 -2.88 -7.47 -4.62
N GLY A 106 -3.24 -6.19 -4.70
CA GLY A 106 -2.31 -5.10 -4.98
C GLY A 106 -1.16 -5.04 -3.97
N THR A 107 -1.47 -5.06 -2.68
CA THR A 107 -0.47 -4.93 -1.60
C THR A 107 0.47 -6.14 -1.53
N PRO A 108 -0.02 -7.41 -1.50
CA PRO A 108 0.88 -8.56 -1.58
C PRO A 108 1.77 -8.53 -2.83
N LEU A 109 1.24 -8.08 -3.96
CA LEU A 109 2.02 -7.94 -5.18
C LEU A 109 3.10 -6.86 -5.06
N SER A 110 2.77 -5.68 -4.53
CA SER A 110 3.75 -4.61 -4.27
C SER A 110 4.86 -5.08 -3.33
N ILE A 111 4.52 -5.88 -2.31
CA ILE A 111 5.50 -6.52 -1.40
C ILE A 111 6.38 -7.51 -2.17
N ALA A 112 5.80 -8.38 -2.99
CA ALA A 112 6.54 -9.36 -3.78
C ALA A 112 7.51 -8.68 -4.76
N VAL A 113 7.08 -7.61 -5.42
CA VAL A 113 7.93 -6.78 -6.28
C VAL A 113 9.06 -6.13 -5.48
N GLY A 114 8.76 -5.56 -4.30
CA GLY A 114 9.77 -5.00 -3.41
C GLY A 114 10.84 -6.02 -3.00
N ARG A 115 10.43 -7.24 -2.66
CA ARG A 115 11.35 -8.36 -2.36
C ARG A 115 12.20 -8.75 -3.57
N LEU A 116 11.60 -8.83 -4.75
CA LEU A 116 12.31 -9.14 -6.00
C LEU A 116 13.41 -8.11 -6.28
N VAL A 117 13.12 -6.82 -6.08
CA VAL A 117 14.12 -5.75 -6.25
C VAL A 117 15.26 -5.88 -5.26
N ASN A 118 14.98 -6.17 -3.98
CA ASN A 118 16.03 -6.35 -2.97
C ASN A 118 16.91 -7.57 -3.27
N ARG A 119 16.32 -8.69 -3.72
CA ARG A 119 17.10 -9.86 -4.17
C ARG A 119 17.96 -9.55 -5.39
N ALA A 120 17.47 -8.75 -6.33
CA ALA A 120 18.27 -8.27 -7.44
C ALA A 120 19.46 -7.43 -6.94
N CYS A 121 19.25 -6.54 -5.95
CA CYS A 121 20.33 -5.79 -5.33
C CYS A 121 21.42 -6.70 -4.72
N GLN A 122 21.05 -7.77 -3.99
CA GLN A 122 22.01 -8.74 -3.46
C GLN A 122 22.85 -9.41 -4.57
N LEU A 123 22.20 -9.81 -5.67
CA LEU A 123 22.90 -10.39 -6.82
C LEU A 123 23.88 -9.41 -7.47
N PHE A 124 23.52 -8.13 -7.55
CA PHE A 124 24.40 -7.10 -8.10
C PHE A 124 25.56 -6.76 -7.16
N ASP A 125 25.33 -6.70 -5.85
CA ASP A 125 26.39 -6.43 -4.87
C ASP A 125 27.52 -7.45 -4.95
N ASN A 126 27.14 -8.73 -5.01
CA ASN A 126 28.07 -9.86 -5.18
C ASN A 126 28.88 -9.81 -6.49
N ARG A 127 28.35 -9.15 -7.54
CA ARG A 127 29.00 -9.05 -8.84
C ARG A 127 29.87 -7.80 -9.00
N MET A 128 29.63 -6.76 -8.21
CA MET A 128 30.39 -5.51 -8.31
C MET A 128 31.74 -5.62 -7.59
N ARG A 129 32.83 -5.42 -8.35
CA ARG A 129 34.19 -5.37 -7.83
C ARG A 129 34.58 -3.92 -7.53
N GLY A 130 35.18 -3.70 -6.36
CA GLY A 130 35.71 -2.39 -5.94
C GLY A 130 34.65 -1.44 -5.32
N PRO A 131 35.10 -0.45 -4.54
CA PRO A 131 34.22 0.57 -3.95
C PRO A 131 33.71 1.51 -5.04
N SER A 132 32.39 1.77 -5.05
CA SER A 132 31.78 2.76 -5.95
C SER A 132 30.49 3.33 -5.33
N PRO A 133 30.09 4.57 -5.68
CA PRO A 133 28.84 5.16 -5.17
C PRO A 133 27.59 4.33 -5.50
N TRP A 134 27.63 3.62 -6.63
CA TRP A 134 26.57 2.71 -7.06
C TRP A 134 26.51 1.45 -6.19
N LYS A 135 27.67 0.87 -5.88
CA LYS A 135 27.78 -0.26 -4.96
C LYS A 135 27.28 0.11 -3.56
N ASP A 136 27.64 1.29 -3.06
CA ASP A 136 27.15 1.79 -1.76
C ASP A 136 25.62 1.92 -1.75
N THR A 137 25.03 2.41 -2.84
CA THR A 137 23.56 2.56 -2.96
C THR A 137 22.86 1.21 -2.97
N ILE A 138 23.42 0.23 -3.69
CA ILE A 138 22.91 -1.15 -3.73
C ILE A 138 23.04 -1.80 -2.35
N HIS A 139 24.17 -1.62 -1.67
CA HIS A 139 24.37 -2.12 -0.31
C HIS A 139 23.40 -1.47 0.69
N GLN A 140 23.14 -0.16 0.57
CA GLN A 140 22.12 0.53 1.38
C GLN A 140 20.69 0.02 1.09
N ASN A 141 20.38 -0.40 -0.14
CA ASN A 141 19.10 -1.01 -0.48
C ASN A 141 18.94 -2.41 0.14
N ILE A 142 20.04 -3.17 0.29
CA ILE A 142 20.04 -4.47 0.96
C ILE A 142 19.85 -4.29 2.47
N ILE A 143 20.60 -3.38 3.09
CA ILE A 143 20.59 -3.18 4.55
C ILE A 143 19.30 -2.47 5.02
N TYR A 144 18.95 -1.34 4.38
CA TYR A 144 17.81 -0.52 4.82
C TYR A 144 16.51 -0.85 4.09
N GLY A 145 16.54 -1.81 3.15
CA GLY A 145 15.34 -2.27 2.45
C GLY A 145 14.38 -2.97 3.41
N LYS A 146 13.18 -2.40 3.59
CA LYS A 146 12.12 -2.91 4.50
C LYS A 146 11.70 -4.37 4.24
N TYR A 147 12.04 -4.93 3.07
CA TYR A 147 11.71 -6.30 2.66
C TYR A 147 12.95 -7.07 2.18
N SER A 148 14.14 -6.68 2.63
CA SER A 148 15.35 -7.46 2.37
C SER A 148 15.32 -8.72 3.23
N ASP A 149 15.82 -9.83 2.69
CA ASP A 149 16.02 -11.06 3.47
C ASP A 149 17.11 -10.85 4.56
N GLU A 150 17.96 -9.83 4.40
CA GLU A 150 18.94 -9.34 5.38
C GLU A 150 18.38 -8.26 6.32
N HIS A 151 17.07 -8.00 6.31
CA HIS A 151 16.43 -7.10 7.27
C HIS A 151 16.41 -7.74 8.67
N ASP A 152 17.59 -7.85 9.27
CA ASP A 152 17.80 -8.37 10.60
C ASP A 152 17.55 -7.26 11.63
N SER A 153 16.52 -7.48 12.45
CA SER A 153 16.16 -6.60 13.58
C SER A 153 17.18 -6.64 14.72
N THR A 154 18.08 -7.62 14.72
CA THR A 154 19.12 -7.78 15.73
C THR A 154 20.41 -7.02 15.42
N CYS A 155 20.59 -6.54 14.18
CA CYS A 155 21.72 -5.69 13.81
C CYS A 155 21.58 -4.30 14.45
N ASP A 156 22.58 -3.88 15.24
CA ASP A 156 22.64 -2.52 15.79
C ASP A 156 23.22 -1.56 14.74
N TYR A 157 22.34 -0.80 14.10
CA TYR A 157 22.68 0.17 13.07
C TYR A 157 23.19 1.52 13.61
N ARG A 158 23.36 1.67 14.93
CA ARG A 158 23.85 2.93 15.53
C ARG A 158 25.27 3.27 15.13
N ASP A 159 26.14 2.27 15.05
CA ASP A 159 27.58 2.45 14.88
C ASP A 159 28.17 1.79 13.61
N SER A 160 27.40 0.91 12.95
CA SER A 160 27.87 0.04 11.86
C SER A 160 27.34 0.40 10.47
N ALA A 161 26.37 1.31 10.38
CA ALA A 161 25.58 1.49 9.18
C ALA A 161 26.04 2.72 8.37
N PRO A 162 26.21 2.62 7.04
CA PRO A 162 26.68 3.73 6.22
C PRO A 162 25.68 4.90 6.24
N PRO A 163 26.13 6.16 6.36
CA PRO A 163 25.23 7.31 6.49
C PRO A 163 24.21 7.35 5.35
N VAL A 164 22.93 7.48 5.70
CA VAL A 164 21.84 7.42 4.74
C VAL A 164 21.98 8.53 3.70
N ARG A 165 22.19 8.13 2.44
CA ARG A 165 22.38 9.07 1.32
C ARG A 165 21.03 9.44 0.73
N TRP A 166 20.94 10.67 0.21
CA TRP A 166 19.73 11.13 -0.45
C TRP A 166 19.38 10.33 -1.71
N VAL A 167 20.42 9.80 -2.38
CA VAL A 167 20.30 8.90 -3.52
C VAL A 167 19.62 7.57 -3.15
N TRP A 168 19.92 7.02 -1.97
CA TRP A 168 19.22 5.82 -1.47
C TRP A 168 17.75 6.09 -1.22
N TRP A 169 17.42 7.19 -0.52
CA TRP A 169 16.02 7.52 -0.25
C TRP A 169 15.23 7.73 -1.54
N TYR A 170 15.82 8.45 -2.50
CA TYR A 170 15.21 8.65 -3.82
C TYR A 170 14.97 7.31 -4.52
N SER A 171 15.98 6.44 -4.59
CA SER A 171 15.87 5.10 -5.19
C SER A 171 14.75 4.29 -4.54
N GLN A 172 14.74 4.18 -3.21
CA GLN A 172 13.72 3.46 -2.47
C GLN A 172 12.33 4.06 -2.67
N THR A 173 12.22 5.39 -2.70
CA THR A 173 10.95 6.09 -2.88
C THR A 173 10.38 5.84 -4.26
N VAL A 174 11.21 5.95 -5.30
CA VAL A 174 10.79 5.69 -6.69
C VAL A 174 10.38 4.23 -6.84
N THR A 175 11.22 3.28 -6.45
CA THR A 175 10.93 1.84 -6.57
C THR A 175 9.65 1.45 -5.82
N TRP A 176 9.49 1.92 -4.58
CA TRP A 176 8.30 1.60 -3.79
C TRP A 176 7.04 2.25 -4.35
N THR A 177 7.14 3.50 -4.79
CA THR A 177 6.02 4.19 -5.45
C THR A 177 5.60 3.43 -6.71
N TRP A 178 6.54 2.98 -7.54
CA TRP A 178 6.22 2.17 -8.72
C TRP A 178 5.58 0.82 -8.35
N ALA A 179 6.05 0.15 -7.31
CA ALA A 179 5.46 -1.11 -6.85
C ALA A 179 4.01 -0.91 -6.37
N CYS A 180 3.73 0.16 -5.62
CA CYS A 180 2.37 0.52 -5.19
C CYS A 180 1.50 0.89 -6.39
N VAL A 181 1.99 1.74 -7.30
CA VAL A 181 1.28 2.13 -8.53
C VAL A 181 0.92 0.92 -9.37
N LEU A 182 1.83 -0.04 -9.53
CA LEU A 182 1.56 -1.27 -10.28
C LEU A 182 0.48 -2.12 -9.59
N GLY A 183 0.54 -2.26 -8.27
CA GLY A 183 -0.47 -2.97 -7.47
C GLY A 183 -1.87 -2.35 -7.62
N GLU A 184 -1.97 -1.03 -7.47
CA GLU A 184 -3.23 -0.31 -7.64
C GLU A 184 -3.73 -0.33 -9.08
N ALA A 185 -2.84 -0.21 -10.06
CA ALA A 185 -3.21 -0.26 -11.47
C ALA A 185 -3.78 -1.63 -11.84
N LEU A 186 -3.16 -2.72 -11.38
CA LEU A 186 -3.69 -4.07 -11.57
C LEU A 186 -5.01 -4.28 -10.84
N SER A 187 -5.14 -3.76 -9.63
CA SER A 187 -6.40 -3.81 -8.86
C SER A 187 -7.52 -3.05 -9.59
N GLY A 188 -7.24 -1.84 -10.09
CA GLY A 188 -8.17 -1.05 -10.90
C GLY A 188 -8.55 -1.74 -12.20
N LEU A 189 -7.60 -2.40 -12.87
CA LEU A 189 -7.87 -3.24 -14.05
C LEU A 189 -8.71 -4.47 -13.73
N THR A 190 -8.50 -5.13 -12.59
CA THR A 190 -9.33 -6.24 -12.12
C THR A 190 -10.76 -5.79 -11.85
N VAL A 191 -10.95 -4.61 -11.25
CA VAL A 191 -12.29 -4.03 -11.05
C VAL A 191 -12.94 -3.67 -12.39
N LEU A 192 -12.20 -3.07 -13.32
CA LEU A 192 -12.69 -2.75 -14.66
C LEU A 192 -13.07 -4.02 -15.44
N HIS A 193 -12.27 -5.08 -15.35
CA HIS A 193 -12.59 -6.37 -15.94
C HIS A 193 -13.82 -7.00 -15.28
N SER A 194 -13.91 -6.93 -13.95
CA SER A 194 -15.08 -7.39 -13.20
C SER A 194 -16.33 -6.61 -13.61
N PHE A 195 -16.23 -5.32 -13.89
CA PHE A 195 -17.33 -4.53 -14.41
C PHE A 195 -17.88 -5.06 -15.75
N LEU A 196 -17.02 -5.58 -16.64
CA LEU A 196 -17.48 -6.22 -17.89
C LEU A 196 -18.33 -7.49 -17.65
N LEU A 197 -18.19 -8.09 -16.46
CA LEU A 197 -18.89 -9.31 -16.04
C LEU A 197 -19.97 -9.02 -14.98
N LEU A 198 -20.51 -7.79 -14.91
CA LEU A 198 -21.45 -7.37 -13.87
C LEU A 198 -22.74 -8.22 -13.79
N LYS A 199 -23.15 -8.81 -14.91
CA LYS A 199 -24.34 -9.69 -15.00
C LYS A 199 -24.06 -11.13 -14.55
N SER A 200 -22.80 -11.48 -14.26
CA SER A 200 -22.45 -12.79 -13.72
C SER A 200 -22.80 -12.86 -12.25
N ALA A 201 -23.53 -13.91 -11.83
CA ALA A 201 -23.84 -14.17 -10.42
C ALA A 201 -22.58 -14.36 -9.56
N TRP A 202 -21.46 -14.74 -10.18
CA TRP A 202 -20.19 -15.09 -9.53
C TRP A 202 -19.15 -13.98 -9.61
N ASN A 203 -19.56 -12.72 -9.39
CA ASN A 203 -18.66 -11.57 -9.43
C ASN A 203 -18.48 -10.90 -8.06
N PRO A 204 -17.56 -11.40 -7.22
CA PRO A 204 -17.39 -10.93 -5.85
C PRO A 204 -17.04 -9.43 -5.76
N VAL A 205 -16.33 -8.91 -6.76
CA VAL A 205 -15.95 -7.48 -6.84
C VAL A 205 -17.17 -6.60 -7.07
N ALA A 206 -18.06 -7.00 -7.99
CA ALA A 206 -19.31 -6.29 -8.23
C ALA A 206 -20.24 -6.34 -7.00
N TRP A 207 -20.27 -7.46 -6.27
CA TRP A 207 -21.04 -7.58 -5.02
C TRP A 207 -20.59 -6.58 -3.95
N ILE A 208 -19.28 -6.37 -3.78
CA ILE A 208 -18.75 -5.36 -2.85
C ILE A 208 -19.25 -3.96 -3.24
N ALA A 209 -19.17 -3.61 -4.53
CA ALA A 209 -19.63 -2.32 -5.01
C ALA A 209 -21.14 -2.13 -4.79
N VAL A 210 -21.94 -3.18 -5.01
CA VAL A 210 -23.39 -3.17 -4.74
C VAL A 210 -23.68 -3.01 -3.25
N ILE A 211 -23.05 -3.80 -2.37
CA ILE A 211 -23.30 -3.73 -0.93
C ILE A 211 -23.03 -2.32 -0.39
N ILE A 212 -21.91 -1.71 -0.77
CA ILE A 212 -21.56 -0.36 -0.32
C ILE A 212 -22.51 0.70 -0.92
N SER A 213 -22.85 0.56 -2.19
CA SER A 213 -23.78 1.50 -2.87
C SER A 213 -25.19 1.43 -2.28
N PHE A 214 -25.62 0.27 -1.81
CA PHE A 214 -26.98 0.04 -1.31
C PHE A 214 -27.11 0.25 0.20
N TRP A 215 -26.01 0.56 0.88
CA TRP A 215 -26.04 0.94 2.28
C TRP A 215 -26.89 2.20 2.47
N ASP A 216 -27.91 2.14 3.33
CA ASP A 216 -28.88 3.22 3.52
C ASP A 216 -28.38 4.26 4.53
N VAL A 217 -27.29 4.93 4.18
CA VAL A 217 -26.69 6.02 4.97
C VAL A 217 -26.25 7.16 4.07
N ASP A 218 -26.10 8.35 4.64
CA ASP A 218 -25.67 9.54 3.89
C ASP A 218 -24.31 9.34 3.21
N CYS A 219 -24.15 9.95 2.04
CA CYS A 219 -22.92 9.83 1.23
C CYS A 219 -21.66 10.25 2.02
N LEU A 220 -21.75 11.26 2.89
CA LEU A 220 -20.64 11.70 3.74
C LEU A 220 -20.22 10.60 4.73
N LEU A 221 -21.18 9.91 5.33
CA LEU A 221 -20.91 8.82 6.27
C LEU A 221 -20.34 7.60 5.54
N LYS A 222 -20.85 7.26 4.34
CA LYS A 222 -20.25 6.22 3.50
C LYS A 222 -18.80 6.54 3.17
N GLN A 223 -18.52 7.76 2.73
CA GLN A 223 -17.16 8.21 2.45
C GLN A 223 -16.28 8.10 3.68
N TYR A 224 -16.75 8.55 4.85
CA TYR A 224 -16.00 8.42 6.09
C TYR A 224 -15.69 6.97 6.44
N VAL A 225 -16.67 6.06 6.43
CA VAL A 225 -16.44 4.66 6.79
C VAL A 225 -15.54 3.95 5.77
N VAL A 226 -15.85 4.06 4.48
CA VAL A 226 -15.12 3.34 3.43
C VAL A 226 -13.69 3.88 3.29
N VAL A 227 -13.50 5.20 3.36
CA VAL A 227 -12.18 5.82 3.18
C VAL A 227 -11.37 5.79 4.47
N MET A 228 -11.93 6.21 5.62
CA MET A 228 -11.15 6.32 6.87
C MET A 228 -11.05 4.99 7.61
N VAL A 229 -12.19 4.35 7.91
CA VAL A 229 -12.18 3.09 8.67
C VAL A 229 -11.59 1.98 7.80
N GLY A 230 -11.97 1.93 6.52
CA GLY A 230 -11.35 1.05 5.54
C GLY A 230 -9.83 1.21 5.50
N HIS A 231 -9.31 2.43 5.33
CA HIS A 231 -7.87 2.65 5.28
C HIS A 231 -7.14 2.23 6.56
N VAL A 232 -7.71 2.50 7.74
CA VAL A 232 -7.11 2.08 9.01
C VAL A 232 -7.06 0.54 9.09
N VAL A 233 -8.19 -0.13 8.87
CA VAL A 233 -8.27 -1.60 8.91
C VAL A 233 -7.33 -2.23 7.88
N LEU A 234 -7.33 -1.71 6.65
CA LEU A 234 -6.46 -2.19 5.58
C LEU A 234 -4.98 -1.93 5.89
N SER A 235 -4.63 -0.79 6.48
CA SER A 235 -3.24 -0.50 6.88
C SER A 235 -2.76 -1.48 7.95
N TYR A 236 -3.59 -1.81 8.94
CA TYR A 236 -3.27 -2.85 9.92
C TYR A 236 -3.19 -4.24 9.29
N LEU A 237 -4.12 -4.57 8.38
CA LEU A 237 -4.09 -5.83 7.65
C LEU A 237 -2.82 -5.97 6.81
N ARG A 238 -2.39 -4.89 6.14
CA ARG A 238 -1.13 -4.85 5.38
C ARG A 238 0.07 -5.09 6.27
N LEU A 239 0.15 -4.45 7.44
CA LEU A 239 1.22 -4.74 8.41
C LEU A 239 1.16 -6.19 8.90
N ALA A 240 -0.02 -6.71 9.22
CA ALA A 240 -0.19 -8.08 9.67
C ALA A 240 0.23 -9.09 8.58
N LEU A 241 -0.12 -8.84 7.31
CA LEU A 241 0.32 -9.64 6.18
C LEU A 241 1.84 -9.57 6.01
N ILE A 242 2.44 -8.38 6.07
CA ILE A 242 3.90 -8.21 6.01
C ILE A 242 4.60 -8.99 7.13
N ASP A 243 4.16 -8.82 8.37
CA ASP A 243 4.74 -9.50 9.52
C ASP A 243 4.55 -11.02 9.42
N SER A 244 3.41 -11.48 8.89
CA SER A 244 3.17 -12.90 8.61
C SER A 244 4.15 -13.43 7.57
N PHE A 245 4.25 -12.77 6.40
CA PHE A 245 5.16 -13.17 5.34
C PHE A 245 6.64 -13.09 5.74
N ASN A 246 7.02 -12.20 6.64
CA ASN A 246 8.38 -12.13 7.18
C ASN A 246 8.62 -13.26 8.20
N LYS A 247 7.70 -13.48 9.15
CA LYS A 247 7.80 -14.56 10.16
C LYS A 247 7.81 -15.97 9.58
N TYR A 248 7.11 -16.22 8.47
CA TYR A 248 7.16 -17.51 7.79
C TYR A 248 8.46 -17.74 7.00
N THR A 249 9.27 -16.70 6.77
CA THR A 249 10.58 -16.84 6.12
C THR A 249 11.67 -17.16 7.16
N GLU A 250 11.54 -16.67 8.39
CA GLU A 250 12.48 -16.93 9.52
C GLU A 250 12.40 -18.35 10.12
N ARG A 251 11.54 -19.24 9.62
CA ARG A 251 11.50 -20.67 10.03
C ARG A 251 11.82 -21.65 8.91
N ALA A 252 12.59 -21.25 7.91
CA ALA A 252 13.46 -22.19 7.20
C ALA A 252 14.75 -22.36 8.02
N SER A 253 14.60 -22.94 9.21
CA SER A 253 15.68 -23.35 10.09
C SER A 253 16.66 -24.25 9.35
N ALA A 254 17.94 -23.87 9.32
CA ALA A 254 19.01 -24.57 10.03
C ALA A 254 18.92 -26.11 10.17
N TRP A 255 18.51 -26.82 9.12
CA TRP A 255 18.53 -28.27 9.05
C TRP A 255 18.88 -28.70 7.63
N LEU A 256 20.17 -28.88 7.39
CA LEU A 256 20.74 -30.15 6.93
C LEU A 256 22.27 -30.03 6.96
N PRO A 257 22.97 -30.83 7.79
CA PRO A 257 24.40 -31.04 7.62
C PRO A 257 24.60 -32.03 6.45
N SER A 258 25.47 -31.69 5.52
CA SER A 258 26.18 -32.65 4.67
C SER A 258 27.57 -32.11 4.35
#